data_AF-A0A5E4RIK2-F1
#
_entry.id   AF-A0A5E4RIK2-F1
#
_cell.length_a   1.000
_cell.length_b   1.000
_cell.length_c   1.000
_cell.angle_alpha   90.00
_cell.angle_beta   90.00
_cell.angle_gamma   90.00
#
_symmetry.space_group_name_H-M   'P 1'
#
loop_
_entity.id
_entity.type
_entity.pdbx_description
1 polymer ?
#
loop_
_entity_poly.entity_id
_entity_poly.type
_entity_poly.pdbx_seq_one_letter_code
_entity_poly.pdbx_strand_id
1 'polypeptide(L)'
;MSRRKRIAQHDTSSGRAPAASPPVRGRRTFLLWAGAALGVSVAAGGAMSWAMSRNDAASPRDIKIVMGDGVRGPEGMAWIPGGAFLMGSDSRMAQPNEKPAHPARVHGFWMDAHHVTNAQFRRFVAATGYVTTAERKPDWETLRVQLPPGTPRPPESALVAGAMVFVGTDKPVPLQDYSRWWRFVPGADWRHPGGPDTSIAGKDDHPVVQVSFEDAQAYAKWAGKRLPTEAEWEFAARGGLEQATYAWGESFAPNGKQMANVWEGEQAQPFPVVNPKAGGAVGTSPVGTFPPNGYGLSDMTGNAWQWVADWYRADQFRREAAASKLADNPTGPSDSWDPADPGVPVQAPKRVTRGGSFLCNEAYCLSYRPSARRGTDPYNSMSHLGFRLVMDESAWQASRQTTQNKLASVTPSR
;
A
#
# COMPACT_ATOMS: atom_id res chain seq x y z
N MET A 1 -79.46 -52.88 -13.60
CA MET A 1 -79.97 -52.03 -14.70
C MET A 1 -78.90 -51.90 -15.78
N SER A 2 -79.26 -52.31 -17.01
CA SER A 2 -78.67 -52.03 -18.34
C SER A 2 -77.13 -52.08 -18.50
N ARG A 3 -76.50 -53.18 -18.98
CA ARG A 3 -76.42 -53.72 -20.37
C ARG A 3 -76.07 -52.68 -21.47
N ARG A 4 -74.94 -52.84 -22.17
CA ARG A 4 -74.84 -53.56 -23.47
C ARG A 4 -73.41 -53.58 -24.04
N LYS A 5 -73.02 -54.80 -24.44
CA LYS A 5 -71.97 -55.18 -25.41
C LYS A 5 -72.41 -54.86 -26.86
N ARG A 6 -71.41 -54.68 -27.75
CA ARG A 6 -71.29 -55.16 -29.17
C ARG A 6 -69.99 -54.52 -29.71
N ILE A 7 -68.94 -55.22 -30.16
CA ILE A 7 -68.78 -56.23 -31.23
C ILE A 7 -69.49 -55.84 -32.54
N ALA A 8 -68.70 -55.43 -33.53
CA ALA A 8 -68.76 -55.94 -34.91
C ALA A 8 -67.51 -55.49 -35.69
N GLN A 9 -66.77 -56.48 -36.19
CA GLN A 9 -65.77 -56.37 -37.26
C GLN A 9 -66.49 -56.10 -38.58
N HIS A 10 -65.84 -55.35 -39.47
CA HIS A 10 -66.03 -55.50 -40.91
C HIS A 10 -64.67 -55.75 -41.54
N ASP A 11 -64.62 -56.86 -42.27
CA ASP A 11 -63.49 -57.40 -43.01
C ASP A 11 -63.69 -57.05 -44.48
N THR A 12 -62.71 -56.43 -45.12
CA THR A 12 -62.53 -56.45 -46.59
C THR A 12 -61.04 -56.38 -46.93
N SER A 13 -60.51 -57.55 -47.31
CA SER A 13 -59.23 -57.72 -47.97
C SER A 13 -59.23 -57.09 -49.37
N SER A 14 -58.19 -56.33 -49.74
CA SER A 14 -57.53 -56.45 -51.06
C SER A 14 -56.27 -55.57 -51.15
N GLY A 15 -55.23 -56.10 -51.79
CA GLY A 15 -54.29 -55.29 -52.59
C GLY A 15 -53.06 -54.72 -51.88
N ARG A 16 -51.92 -55.39 -52.06
CA ARG A 16 -50.58 -55.02 -51.60
C ARG A 16 -49.89 -54.06 -52.59
N ALA A 17 -49.29 -52.98 -52.10
CA ALA A 17 -48.06 -52.36 -52.65
C ALA A 17 -47.40 -51.48 -51.57
N PRO A 18 -46.10 -51.64 -51.24
CA PRO A 18 -45.44 -50.83 -50.22
C PRO A 18 -44.87 -49.55 -50.84
N ALA A 19 -45.27 -48.39 -50.32
CA ALA A 19 -44.60 -47.12 -50.60
C ALA A 19 -43.54 -46.85 -49.51
N ALA A 20 -42.31 -46.63 -49.96
CA ALA A 20 -41.12 -46.47 -49.15
C ALA A 20 -41.15 -45.21 -48.26
N SER A 21 -40.68 -45.36 -47.02
CA SER A 21 -40.34 -44.23 -46.14
C SER A 21 -39.06 -43.52 -46.65
N PRO A 22 -38.94 -42.19 -46.54
CA PRO A 22 -37.73 -41.48 -46.93
C PRO A 22 -36.59 -41.75 -45.92
N PRO A 23 -35.32 -41.72 -46.37
CA PRO A 23 -34.19 -42.05 -45.51
C PRO A 23 -33.87 -40.90 -44.55
N VAL A 24 -33.85 -41.21 -43.25
CA VAL A 24 -33.20 -40.37 -42.24
C VAL A 24 -31.68 -40.59 -42.35
N ARG A 25 -31.04 -39.90 -43.29
CA ARG A 25 -29.57 -39.82 -43.37
C ARG A 25 -29.16 -38.35 -43.53
N GLY A 26 -28.42 -37.82 -42.56
CA GLY A 26 -27.71 -36.55 -42.73
C GLY A 26 -27.60 -35.63 -41.50
N ARG A 27 -28.30 -35.89 -40.39
CA ARG A 27 -28.28 -34.96 -39.24
C ARG A 27 -27.16 -35.20 -38.23
N ARG A 28 -26.64 -36.43 -38.10
CA ARG A 28 -25.58 -36.77 -37.12
C ARG A 28 -24.16 -36.41 -37.58
N THR A 29 -23.86 -36.54 -38.87
CA THR A 29 -22.54 -36.20 -39.42
C THR A 29 -22.31 -34.69 -39.51
N PHE A 30 -23.34 -33.89 -39.81
CA PHE A 30 -23.21 -32.44 -39.86
C PHE A 30 -22.94 -31.82 -38.46
N LEU A 31 -23.57 -32.37 -37.41
CA LEU A 31 -23.32 -31.95 -36.02
C LEU A 31 -21.91 -32.33 -35.51
N LEU A 32 -21.35 -33.45 -35.97
CA LEU A 32 -19.99 -33.87 -35.61
C LEU A 32 -18.93 -32.98 -36.28
N TRP A 33 -19.11 -32.59 -37.56
CA TRP A 33 -18.20 -31.68 -38.24
C TRP A 33 -18.32 -30.23 -37.77
N ALA A 34 -19.54 -29.76 -37.45
CA ALA A 34 -19.74 -28.44 -36.86
C ALA A 34 -19.15 -28.35 -35.44
N GLY A 35 -19.29 -29.41 -34.62
CA GLY A 35 -18.67 -29.49 -33.30
C GLY A 35 -17.16 -29.56 -33.34
N ALA A 36 -16.57 -30.30 -34.30
CA ALA A 36 -15.13 -30.34 -34.51
C ALA A 36 -14.57 -28.99 -35.01
N ALA A 37 -15.26 -28.31 -35.92
CA ALA A 37 -14.86 -26.99 -36.40
C ALA A 37 -14.94 -25.91 -35.29
N LEU A 38 -15.99 -25.94 -34.43
CA LEU A 38 -16.08 -25.06 -33.27
C LEU A 38 -15.00 -25.39 -32.21
N GLY A 39 -14.75 -26.68 -31.96
CA GLY A 39 -13.73 -27.13 -31.02
C GLY A 39 -12.31 -26.72 -31.43
N VAL A 40 -11.98 -26.83 -32.72
CA VAL A 40 -10.69 -26.38 -33.26
C VAL A 40 -10.59 -24.84 -33.23
N SER A 41 -11.68 -24.11 -33.50
CA SER A 41 -11.68 -22.64 -33.44
C SER A 41 -11.55 -22.11 -32.01
N VAL A 42 -12.19 -22.75 -31.04
CA VAL A 42 -12.07 -22.40 -29.60
C VAL A 42 -10.70 -22.81 -29.06
N ALA A 43 -10.15 -23.96 -29.49
CA ALA A 43 -8.80 -24.37 -29.11
C ALA A 43 -7.73 -23.47 -29.75
N ALA A 44 -7.89 -23.07 -31.01
CA ALA A 44 -7.01 -22.13 -31.69
C ALA A 44 -7.12 -20.72 -31.09
N GLY A 45 -8.34 -20.24 -30.82
CA GLY A 45 -8.57 -18.96 -30.14
C GLY A 45 -8.04 -18.96 -28.70
N GLY A 46 -8.20 -20.07 -27.98
CA GLY A 46 -7.65 -20.26 -26.64
C GLY A 46 -6.12 -20.37 -26.63
N ALA A 47 -5.54 -21.08 -27.59
CA ALA A 47 -4.08 -21.19 -27.75
C ALA A 47 -3.46 -19.88 -28.22
N MET A 48 -4.15 -19.12 -29.07
CA MET A 48 -3.70 -17.81 -29.55
C MET A 48 -3.87 -16.73 -28.46
N SER A 49 -4.95 -16.79 -27.67
CA SER A 49 -5.14 -15.96 -26.47
C SER A 49 -4.13 -16.30 -25.38
N TRP A 50 -3.80 -17.57 -25.17
CA TRP A 50 -2.74 -18.03 -24.25
C TRP A 50 -1.33 -17.68 -24.74
N ALA A 51 -1.08 -17.74 -26.05
CA ALA A 51 0.19 -17.32 -26.65
C ALA A 51 0.35 -15.79 -26.62
N MET A 52 -0.71 -15.02 -26.84
CA MET A 52 -0.72 -13.56 -26.69
C MET A 52 -0.54 -13.13 -25.23
N SER A 53 -1.17 -13.82 -24.28
CA SER A 53 -0.99 -13.55 -22.84
C SER A 53 0.36 -14.03 -22.27
N ARG A 54 1.05 -14.95 -22.93
CA ARG A 54 2.46 -15.27 -22.62
C ARG A 54 3.46 -14.28 -23.24
N ASN A 55 3.08 -13.58 -24.30
CA ASN A 55 3.94 -12.59 -24.96
C ASN A 55 3.90 -11.20 -24.28
N ASP A 56 2.94 -11.00 -23.36
CA ASP A 56 2.83 -9.82 -22.49
C ASP A 56 3.45 -10.04 -21.10
N ALA A 57 4.24 -11.10 -20.90
CA ALA A 57 5.28 -11.04 -19.87
C ALA A 57 6.29 -10.00 -20.34
N ALA A 58 6.00 -8.73 -20.03
CA ALA A 58 6.84 -7.60 -20.37
C ALA A 58 8.29 -7.98 -20.09
N SER A 59 9.10 -8.05 -21.15
CA SER A 59 10.56 -8.05 -20.98
C SER A 59 10.88 -6.93 -19.99
N PRO A 60 11.81 -7.13 -19.03
CA PRO A 60 12.16 -6.07 -18.09
C PRO A 60 12.39 -4.83 -18.93
N ARG A 61 11.56 -3.80 -18.77
CA ARG A 61 11.92 -2.50 -19.34
C ARG A 61 13.32 -2.26 -18.78
N ASP A 62 14.28 -1.90 -19.63
CA ASP A 62 15.60 -1.49 -19.16
C ASP A 62 15.41 -0.21 -18.33
N ILE A 63 15.02 -0.39 -17.08
CA ILE A 63 14.74 0.68 -16.13
C ILE A 63 16.11 1.17 -15.71
N LYS A 64 16.49 2.29 -16.29
CA LYS A 64 17.69 3.00 -15.87
C LYS A 64 17.40 3.71 -14.57
N ILE A 65 18.05 3.27 -13.48
CA ILE A 65 18.03 3.99 -12.21
C ILE A 65 18.71 5.34 -12.41
N VAL A 66 18.00 6.42 -12.07
CA VAL A 66 18.50 7.80 -12.16
C VAL A 66 18.41 8.43 -10.78
N MET A 67 19.56 8.58 -10.12
CA MET A 67 19.68 9.26 -8.82
C MET A 67 20.03 10.73 -9.04
N GLY A 68 19.39 11.62 -8.28
CA GLY A 68 19.71 13.04 -8.23
C GLY A 68 20.98 13.29 -7.41
N ASP A 69 21.83 14.16 -7.94
CA ASP A 69 23.16 14.52 -7.43
C ASP A 69 23.24 16.00 -7.00
N GLY A 70 22.10 16.68 -6.89
CA GLY A 70 22.01 18.12 -6.65
C GLY A 70 22.22 19.00 -7.89
N VAL A 71 22.64 18.41 -9.02
CA VAL A 71 22.85 19.12 -10.30
C VAL A 71 21.81 18.71 -11.33
N ARG A 72 21.68 17.40 -11.61
CA ARG A 72 20.77 16.84 -12.61
C ARG A 72 19.41 16.44 -12.02
N GLY A 73 19.34 16.37 -10.70
CA GLY A 73 18.13 16.06 -9.93
C GLY A 73 18.34 16.45 -8.46
N PRO A 74 17.26 16.52 -7.65
CA PRO A 74 17.38 16.76 -6.22
C PRO A 74 18.26 15.69 -5.56
N GLU A 75 19.24 16.11 -4.76
CA GLU A 75 20.18 15.20 -4.09
C GLU A 75 19.43 14.17 -3.22
N GLY A 76 19.81 12.90 -3.34
CA GLY A 76 19.24 11.81 -2.55
C GLY A 76 17.83 11.37 -2.97
N MET A 77 17.33 11.85 -4.12
CA MET A 77 16.06 11.40 -4.70
C MET A 77 16.29 10.58 -5.98
N ALA A 78 15.45 9.57 -6.22
CA ALA A 78 15.41 8.82 -7.46
C ALA A 78 14.33 9.37 -8.39
N TRP A 79 14.61 9.42 -9.69
CA TRP A 79 13.60 9.74 -10.70
C TRP A 79 12.71 8.54 -10.94
N ILE A 80 11.40 8.75 -10.78
CA ILE A 80 10.35 7.79 -11.08
C ILE A 80 9.74 8.20 -12.42
N PRO A 81 9.86 7.39 -13.48
CA PRO A 81 9.49 7.82 -14.84
C PRO A 81 8.00 8.05 -15.05
N GLY A 82 7.15 7.62 -14.11
CA GLY A 82 5.71 7.57 -14.29
C GLY A 82 5.28 6.53 -15.31
N GLY A 83 3.97 6.34 -15.43
CA GLY A 83 3.39 5.35 -16.33
C GLY A 83 2.05 4.82 -15.85
N ALA A 84 1.42 4.02 -16.70
CA ALA A 84 0.26 3.23 -16.31
C ALA A 84 0.70 1.98 -15.55
N PHE A 85 -0.08 1.58 -14.56
CA PHE A 85 0.11 0.35 -13.78
C PHE A 85 -1.23 -0.14 -13.22
N LEU A 86 -1.26 -1.38 -12.75
CA LEU A 86 -2.36 -1.88 -11.93
C LEU A 86 -2.09 -1.55 -10.46
N MET A 87 -2.92 -0.66 -9.91
CA MET A 87 -2.93 -0.28 -8.50
C MET A 87 -3.85 -1.21 -7.71
N GLY A 88 -3.45 -1.56 -6.48
CA GLY A 88 -4.10 -2.60 -5.70
C GLY A 88 -3.70 -4.01 -6.13
N SER A 89 -4.43 -5.01 -5.64
CA SER A 89 -4.13 -6.42 -5.91
C SER A 89 -5.37 -7.29 -5.76
N ASP A 90 -5.60 -8.18 -6.72
CA ASP A 90 -6.65 -9.20 -6.63
C ASP A 90 -6.16 -10.53 -6.06
N SER A 91 -4.88 -10.60 -5.67
CA SER A 91 -4.28 -11.80 -5.07
C SER A 91 -5.05 -12.29 -3.83
N ARG A 92 -4.85 -13.56 -3.48
CA ARG A 92 -5.50 -14.16 -2.30
C ARG A 92 -5.04 -13.54 -0.98
N MET A 93 -3.84 -12.94 -0.96
CA MET A 93 -3.28 -12.26 0.21
C MET A 93 -3.81 -10.83 0.39
N ALA A 94 -4.41 -10.24 -0.65
CA ALA A 94 -4.88 -8.87 -0.61
C ALA A 94 -6.14 -8.73 0.25
N GLN A 95 -6.13 -7.72 1.13
CA GLN A 95 -7.26 -7.38 1.98
C GLN A 95 -8.42 -6.77 1.15
N PRO A 96 -9.66 -6.76 1.66
CA PRO A 96 -10.79 -6.18 0.95
C PRO A 96 -10.65 -4.70 0.54
N ASN A 97 -9.83 -3.93 1.27
CA ASN A 97 -9.54 -2.52 0.98
C ASN A 97 -8.41 -2.32 -0.06
N GLU A 98 -7.71 -3.39 -0.44
CA GLU A 98 -6.69 -3.44 -1.52
C GLU A 98 -7.29 -3.87 -2.87
N LYS A 99 -8.58 -4.22 -2.88
CA LYS A 99 -9.32 -4.76 -4.02
C LYS A 99 -10.35 -3.79 -4.59
N PRO A 100 -10.67 -3.89 -5.90
CA PRO A 100 -9.97 -4.70 -6.89
C PRO A 100 -8.65 -4.06 -7.34
N ALA A 101 -7.80 -4.84 -8.01
CA ALA A 101 -6.73 -4.23 -8.80
C ALA A 101 -7.37 -3.43 -9.95
N HIS A 102 -6.86 -2.23 -10.23
CA HIS A 102 -7.45 -1.35 -11.24
C HIS A 102 -6.39 -0.52 -11.95
N PRO A 103 -6.63 -0.11 -13.22
CA PRO A 103 -5.67 0.70 -13.94
C PRO A 103 -5.61 2.10 -13.35
N ALA A 104 -4.38 2.55 -13.08
CA ALA A 104 -4.06 3.92 -12.70
C ALA A 104 -2.85 4.39 -13.51
N ARG A 105 -2.64 5.71 -13.55
CA ARG A 105 -1.46 6.34 -14.15
C ARG A 105 -0.90 7.35 -13.18
N VAL A 106 0.42 7.38 -13.05
CA VAL A 106 1.14 8.46 -12.35
C VAL A 106 2.08 9.16 -13.33
N HIS A 107 2.32 10.44 -13.12
CA HIS A 107 3.27 11.21 -13.94
C HIS A 107 4.70 10.99 -13.44
N GLY A 108 5.69 11.54 -14.12
CA GLY A 108 7.09 11.46 -13.67
C GLY A 108 7.37 12.39 -12.50
N PHE A 109 8.07 11.92 -11.46
CA PHE A 109 8.39 12.68 -10.25
C PHE A 109 9.69 12.19 -9.61
N TRP A 110 10.28 12.99 -8.72
CA TRP A 110 11.38 12.57 -7.85
C TRP A 110 10.85 12.02 -6.54
N MET A 111 11.42 10.94 -6.03
CA MET A 111 11.11 10.40 -4.70
C MET A 111 12.39 10.22 -3.87
N ASP A 112 12.33 10.55 -2.58
CA ASP A 112 13.43 10.28 -1.64
C ASP A 112 13.80 8.78 -1.70
N ALA A 113 15.10 8.49 -1.84
CA ALA A 113 15.61 7.13 -1.97
C ALA A 113 15.27 6.24 -0.76
N HIS A 114 15.07 6.87 0.40
CA HIS A 114 14.76 6.24 1.66
C HIS A 114 13.88 7.15 2.53
N HIS A 115 13.53 6.71 3.75
CA HIS A 115 12.81 7.52 4.74
C HIS A 115 13.54 8.81 5.10
N VAL A 116 12.80 9.83 5.56
CA VAL A 116 13.42 10.96 6.25
C VAL A 116 14.11 10.46 7.52
N THR A 117 15.37 10.84 7.72
CA THR A 117 16.17 10.37 8.86
C THR A 117 16.05 11.27 10.08
N ASN A 118 16.44 10.76 11.25
CA ASN A 118 16.55 11.55 12.48
C ASN A 118 17.46 12.78 12.31
N ALA A 119 18.60 12.65 11.63
CA ALA A 119 19.49 13.78 11.37
C ALA A 119 18.85 14.83 10.46
N GLN A 120 18.09 14.41 9.45
CA GLN A 120 17.35 15.31 8.57
C GLN A 120 16.24 16.06 9.32
N PHE A 121 15.44 15.34 10.10
CA PHE A 121 14.37 15.93 10.91
C PHE A 121 14.91 16.88 12.00
N ARG A 122 16.06 16.54 12.61
CA ARG A 122 16.75 17.43 13.56
C ARG A 122 17.13 18.76 12.94
N ARG A 123 17.58 18.80 11.68
CA ARG A 123 17.89 20.05 10.98
C ARG A 123 16.64 20.92 10.78
N PHE A 124 15.51 20.30 10.43
CA PHE A 124 14.23 20.99 10.35
C PHE A 124 13.85 21.63 11.69
N VAL A 125 13.89 20.84 12.76
CA VAL A 125 13.53 21.34 14.10
C VAL A 125 14.48 22.45 14.56
N ALA A 126 15.78 22.28 14.36
CA ALA A 126 16.78 23.30 14.71
C ALA A 126 16.60 24.60 13.91
N ALA A 127 16.21 24.52 12.64
CA ALA A 127 16.02 25.69 11.78
C ALA A 127 14.71 26.45 12.04
N THR A 128 13.69 25.79 12.61
CA THR A 128 12.32 26.32 12.69
C THR A 128 11.80 26.48 14.11
N GLY A 129 12.43 25.83 15.10
CA GLY A 129 11.88 25.69 16.45
C GLY A 129 10.61 24.83 16.50
N TYR A 130 10.37 23.98 15.49
CA TYR A 130 9.16 23.17 15.42
C TYR A 130 9.03 22.19 16.61
N VAL A 131 7.85 22.16 17.20
CA VAL A 131 7.46 21.24 18.28
C VAL A 131 6.46 20.26 17.70
N THR A 132 6.73 18.95 17.71
CA THR A 132 5.83 17.97 17.06
C THR A 132 4.50 17.83 17.79
N THR A 133 3.52 17.23 17.14
CA THR A 133 2.24 16.88 17.78
C THR A 133 2.41 16.03 19.05
N ALA A 134 3.35 15.08 19.05
CA ALA A 134 3.68 14.23 20.20
C ALA A 134 4.26 15.03 21.39
N GLU A 135 4.91 16.15 21.12
CA GLU A 135 5.47 17.06 22.14
C GLU A 135 4.43 18.05 22.68
N ARG A 136 3.22 18.12 22.09
CA ARG A 136 2.15 19.04 22.49
C ARG A 136 1.12 18.34 23.36
N LYS A 137 0.48 19.09 24.24
CA LYS A 137 -0.72 18.64 24.94
C LYS A 137 -1.82 18.33 23.92
N PRO A 138 -2.44 17.12 23.94
CA PRO A 138 -3.54 16.79 23.05
C PRO A 138 -4.75 17.71 23.28
N ASP A 139 -5.37 18.12 22.18
CA ASP A 139 -6.61 18.88 22.17
C ASP A 139 -7.84 17.95 22.16
N TRP A 140 -8.84 18.25 22.99
CA TRP A 140 -10.05 17.43 23.11
C TRP A 140 -10.87 17.43 21.83
N GLU A 141 -10.97 18.56 21.13
CA GLU A 141 -11.76 18.66 19.90
C GLU A 141 -11.17 17.79 18.78
N THR A 142 -9.84 17.68 18.76
CA THR A 142 -9.09 16.79 17.87
C THR A 142 -9.24 15.31 18.24
N LEU A 143 -9.24 14.97 19.54
CA LEU A 143 -9.40 13.58 19.99
C LEU A 143 -10.82 13.05 19.85
N ARG A 144 -11.83 13.86 20.20
CA ARG A 144 -13.22 13.39 20.31
C ARG A 144 -13.81 12.89 19.00
N VAL A 145 -13.28 13.34 17.85
CA VAL A 145 -13.74 12.87 16.53
C VAL A 145 -13.30 11.44 16.21
N GLN A 146 -12.30 10.91 16.93
CA GLN A 146 -11.85 9.52 16.83
C GLN A 146 -12.59 8.59 17.82
N LEU A 147 -13.41 9.13 18.72
CA LEU A 147 -14.04 8.38 19.80
C LEU A 147 -15.53 8.12 19.51
N PRO A 148 -16.14 7.05 20.08
CA PRO A 148 -17.57 6.82 19.98
C PRO A 148 -18.38 8.05 20.42
N PRO A 149 -19.50 8.38 19.75
CA PRO A 149 -20.39 9.45 20.20
C PRO A 149 -20.82 9.26 21.65
N GLY A 150 -20.75 10.33 22.45
CA GLY A 150 -21.09 10.32 23.88
C GLY A 150 -19.93 9.91 24.81
N THR A 151 -18.72 9.66 24.28
CA THR A 151 -17.54 9.43 25.12
C THR A 151 -17.26 10.67 26.00
N PRO A 152 -17.20 10.52 27.33
CA PRO A 152 -16.97 11.65 28.22
C PRO A 152 -15.55 12.20 28.03
N ARG A 153 -15.40 13.51 28.18
CA ARG A 153 -14.10 14.17 28.18
C ARG A 153 -13.25 13.64 29.34
N PRO A 154 -12.00 13.18 29.08
CA PRO A 154 -11.12 12.74 30.15
C PRO A 154 -10.70 13.94 31.03
N PRO A 155 -10.27 13.69 32.29
CA PRO A 155 -9.74 14.76 33.13
C PRO A 155 -8.50 15.41 32.48
N GLU A 156 -8.28 16.70 32.77
CA GLU A 156 -7.15 17.46 32.20
C GLU A 156 -5.79 16.82 32.48
N SER A 157 -5.65 16.11 33.60
CA SER A 157 -4.42 15.38 33.97
C SER A 157 -4.12 14.19 33.07
N ALA A 158 -5.08 13.69 32.30
CA ALA A 158 -4.88 12.60 31.34
C ALA A 158 -4.50 13.11 29.93
N LEU A 159 -4.72 14.39 29.64
CA LEU A 159 -4.35 15.02 28.38
C LEU A 159 -2.90 15.54 28.48
N VAL A 160 -1.94 14.64 28.29
CA VAL A 160 -0.50 14.93 28.36
C VAL A 160 0.19 14.63 27.03
N ALA A 161 1.28 15.33 26.75
CA ALA A 161 2.13 15.07 25.60
C ALA A 161 2.70 13.63 25.65
N GLY A 162 2.78 12.99 24.51
CA GLY A 162 3.22 11.60 24.38
C GLY A 162 2.74 10.99 23.08
N ALA A 163 3.06 9.71 22.90
CA ALA A 163 2.77 8.99 21.67
C ALA A 163 2.55 7.50 21.91
N MET A 164 2.12 6.80 20.86
CA MET A 164 1.84 5.38 20.90
C MET A 164 3.15 4.59 20.74
N VAL A 165 3.47 3.72 21.70
CA VAL A 165 4.72 2.95 21.76
C VAL A 165 4.44 1.46 21.77
N PHE A 166 5.16 0.71 20.93
CA PHE A 166 5.17 -0.74 20.99
C PHE A 166 6.02 -1.16 22.18
N VAL A 167 5.38 -1.78 23.17
CA VAL A 167 6.05 -2.28 24.37
C VAL A 167 6.21 -3.81 24.35
N GLY A 168 5.60 -4.48 23.37
CA GLY A 168 5.59 -5.94 23.24
C GLY A 168 4.91 -6.64 24.41
N THR A 169 5.11 -7.95 24.51
CA THR A 169 4.67 -8.78 25.64
C THR A 169 5.78 -9.72 26.12
N ASP A 170 5.65 -10.21 27.34
CA ASP A 170 6.56 -11.20 27.95
C ASP A 170 6.29 -12.64 27.48
N LYS A 171 5.09 -12.89 26.94
CA LYS A 171 4.63 -14.19 26.45
C LYS A 171 3.61 -14.03 25.31
N PRO A 172 3.31 -15.10 24.54
CA PRO A 172 2.33 -15.03 23.47
C PRO A 172 0.95 -14.61 24.00
N VAL A 173 0.26 -13.81 23.21
CA VAL A 173 -1.07 -13.29 23.53
C VAL A 173 -2.00 -13.37 22.31
N PRO A 174 -3.33 -13.52 22.51
CA PRO A 174 -4.30 -13.34 21.44
C PRO A 174 -4.11 -12.02 20.69
N LEU A 175 -4.10 -12.08 19.35
CA LEU A 175 -3.70 -10.98 18.47
C LEU A 175 -4.84 -10.02 18.10
N GLN A 176 -6.06 -10.29 18.54
CA GLN A 176 -7.22 -9.44 18.31
C GLN A 176 -7.28 -8.20 19.21
N ASP A 177 -6.42 -8.13 20.24
CA ASP A 177 -6.40 -7.04 21.21
C ASP A 177 -5.02 -6.36 21.21
N TYR A 178 -4.87 -5.35 20.36
CA TYR A 178 -3.62 -4.60 20.22
C TYR A 178 -3.26 -3.80 21.48
N SER A 179 -4.23 -3.55 22.37
CA SER A 179 -4.00 -2.89 23.64
C SER A 179 -3.11 -3.70 24.58
N ARG A 180 -2.72 -4.93 24.21
CA ARG A 180 -1.79 -5.75 25.00
C ARG A 180 -0.33 -5.42 24.78
N TRP A 181 0.05 -4.93 23.60
CA TRP A 181 1.44 -4.58 23.24
C TRP A 181 1.64 -3.12 22.79
N TRP A 182 0.57 -2.34 22.67
CA TRP A 182 0.63 -0.89 22.43
C TRP A 182 0.27 -0.10 23.67
N ARG A 183 1.05 0.92 24.00
CA ARG A 183 0.77 1.85 25.12
C ARG A 183 0.91 3.28 24.66
N PHE A 184 0.00 4.14 25.10
CA PHE A 184 0.27 5.56 25.12
C PHE A 184 1.31 5.83 26.21
N VAL A 185 2.45 6.42 25.86
CA VAL A 185 3.55 6.71 26.78
C VAL A 185 3.74 8.22 26.86
N PRO A 186 3.46 8.84 28.03
CA PRO A 186 3.75 10.25 28.25
C PRO A 186 5.22 10.58 27.99
N GLY A 187 5.48 11.66 27.26
CA GLY A 187 6.84 12.08 26.90
C GLY A 187 7.54 11.21 25.84
N ALA A 188 6.85 10.25 25.21
CA ALA A 188 7.36 9.63 23.99
C ALA A 188 7.21 10.59 22.80
N ASP A 189 8.30 10.82 22.08
CA ASP A 189 8.37 11.70 20.91
C ASP A 189 9.48 11.24 19.95
N TRP A 190 9.79 12.03 18.90
CA TRP A 190 10.79 11.66 17.90
C TRP A 190 12.23 11.59 18.44
N ARG A 191 12.56 12.31 19.52
CA ARG A 191 13.86 12.24 20.22
C ARG A 191 13.90 11.09 21.23
N HIS A 192 12.74 10.75 21.78
CA HIS A 192 12.52 9.78 22.83
C HIS A 192 11.51 8.71 22.38
N PRO A 193 11.78 7.92 21.32
CA PRO A 193 10.77 7.15 20.62
C PRO A 193 10.12 6.01 21.42
N GLY A 194 10.77 5.55 22.50
CA GLY A 194 10.22 4.56 23.43
C GLY A 194 9.73 5.15 24.76
N GLY A 195 9.72 6.47 24.92
CA GLY A 195 9.44 7.16 26.18
C GLY A 195 10.63 7.97 26.69
N PRO A 196 10.45 8.77 27.76
CA PRO A 196 11.36 9.84 28.20
C PRO A 196 12.77 9.36 28.55
N ASP A 197 12.93 8.09 28.95
CA ASP A 197 14.22 7.50 29.30
C ASP A 197 15.00 6.95 28.08
N THR A 198 14.41 7.02 26.88
CA THR A 198 15.05 6.54 25.65
C THR A 198 15.72 7.68 24.89
N SER A 199 16.59 7.39 23.92
CA SER A 199 17.16 8.42 23.05
C SER A 199 17.43 7.91 21.64
N ILE A 200 17.57 8.84 20.70
CA ILE A 200 18.06 8.60 19.34
C ILE A 200 19.59 8.73 19.21
N ALA A 201 20.35 8.70 20.31
CA ALA A 201 21.81 8.75 20.26
C ALA A 201 22.36 7.58 19.42
N GLY A 202 23.20 7.89 18.43
CA GLY A 202 23.73 6.89 17.50
C GLY A 202 22.74 6.40 16.44
N LYS A 203 21.57 7.03 16.28
CA LYS A 203 20.52 6.64 15.32
C LYS A 203 20.21 7.75 14.30
N ASP A 204 21.22 8.52 13.92
CA ASP A 204 21.08 9.68 13.01
C ASP A 204 20.61 9.30 11.60
N ASP A 205 20.98 8.10 11.17
CA ASP A 205 20.65 7.47 9.89
C ASP A 205 19.42 6.54 9.97
N HIS A 206 18.78 6.40 11.14
CA HIS A 206 17.49 5.71 11.23
C HIS A 206 16.35 6.61 10.75
N PRO A 207 15.22 6.03 10.27
CA PRO A 207 14.03 6.80 9.97
C PRO A 207 13.55 7.55 11.23
N VAL A 208 13.12 8.79 11.04
CA VAL A 208 12.38 9.50 12.09
C VAL A 208 11.02 8.83 12.28
N VAL A 209 10.65 8.58 13.54
CA VAL A 209 9.35 8.00 13.95
C VAL A 209 8.72 8.88 15.03
N GLN A 210 7.55 8.49 15.56
CA GLN A 210 6.75 9.34 16.45
C GLN A 210 6.43 10.70 15.83
N VAL A 211 6.11 10.69 14.54
CA VAL A 211 5.70 11.86 13.77
C VAL A 211 4.30 11.62 13.20
N SER A 212 3.41 12.57 13.42
CA SER A 212 2.06 12.60 12.86
C SER A 212 2.08 13.00 11.39
N PHE A 213 0.90 12.97 10.76
CA PHE A 213 0.73 13.50 9.42
C PHE A 213 1.02 15.02 9.36
N GLU A 214 0.62 15.78 10.39
CA GLU A 214 0.89 17.23 10.47
C GLU A 214 2.40 17.51 10.52
N ASP A 215 3.15 16.72 11.30
CA ASP A 215 4.60 16.86 11.43
C ASP A 215 5.30 16.57 10.10
N ALA A 216 4.86 15.52 9.40
CA ALA A 216 5.37 15.16 8.09
C ALA A 216 5.08 16.23 7.04
N GLN A 217 3.87 16.81 7.04
CA GLN A 217 3.51 17.93 6.14
C GLN A 217 4.31 19.19 6.43
N ALA A 218 4.52 19.54 7.70
CA ALA A 218 5.31 20.70 8.10
C ALA A 218 6.77 20.55 7.65
N TYR A 219 7.36 19.37 7.86
CA TYR A 219 8.70 19.07 7.35
C TYR A 219 8.75 19.12 5.82
N ALA A 220 7.78 18.51 5.12
CA ALA A 220 7.73 18.51 3.66
C ALA A 220 7.73 19.93 3.08
N LYS A 221 6.89 20.80 3.64
CA LYS A 221 6.81 22.21 3.26
C LYS A 221 8.15 22.93 3.48
N TRP A 222 8.78 22.73 4.63
CA TRP A 222 10.10 23.32 4.93
C TRP A 222 11.18 22.84 3.95
N ALA A 223 11.16 21.55 3.60
CA ALA A 223 12.09 20.96 2.65
C ALA A 223 11.82 21.34 1.18
N GLY A 224 10.76 22.12 0.89
CA GLY A 224 10.35 22.46 -0.48
C GLY A 224 9.82 21.26 -1.28
N LYS A 225 9.30 20.25 -0.59
CA LYS A 225 8.83 18.97 -1.12
C LYS A 225 7.36 18.74 -0.74
N ARG A 226 6.80 17.58 -1.07
CA ARG A 226 5.46 17.14 -0.63
C ARG A 226 5.48 15.66 -0.24
N LEU A 227 4.44 15.21 0.48
CA LEU A 227 4.20 13.78 0.64
C LEU A 227 3.79 13.17 -0.72
N PRO A 228 4.17 11.91 -1.01
CA PRO A 228 3.67 11.20 -2.19
C PRO A 228 2.17 11.01 -2.09
N THR A 229 1.48 10.95 -3.24
CA THR A 229 0.14 10.36 -3.26
C THR A 229 0.22 8.86 -3.02
N GLU A 230 -0.90 8.23 -2.65
CA GLU A 230 -0.99 6.80 -2.45
C GLU A 230 -0.59 6.03 -3.74
N ALA A 231 -1.01 6.54 -4.90
CA ALA A 231 -0.68 5.95 -6.20
C ALA A 231 0.80 6.11 -6.56
N GLU A 232 1.38 7.29 -6.33
CA GLU A 232 2.81 7.54 -6.53
C GLU A 232 3.64 6.59 -5.66
N TRP A 233 3.27 6.45 -4.39
CA TRP A 233 3.95 5.56 -3.46
C TRP A 233 3.89 4.11 -3.92
N GLU A 234 2.71 3.60 -4.30
CA GLU A 234 2.56 2.21 -4.74
C GLU A 234 3.30 1.94 -6.05
N PHE A 235 3.18 2.84 -7.03
CA PHE A 235 3.90 2.72 -8.30
C PHE A 235 5.41 2.65 -8.05
N ALA A 236 5.92 3.54 -7.20
CA ALA A 236 7.32 3.58 -6.83
C ALA A 236 7.76 2.33 -6.05
N ALA A 237 6.94 1.83 -5.13
CA ALA A 237 7.21 0.64 -4.33
C ALA A 237 7.34 -0.62 -5.18
N ARG A 238 6.54 -0.73 -6.24
CA ARG A 238 6.57 -1.84 -7.19
C ARG A 238 7.87 -1.92 -7.99
N GLY A 239 8.64 -0.84 -8.08
CA GLY A 239 10.00 -0.88 -8.65
C GLY A 239 10.07 -1.37 -10.10
N GLY A 240 9.00 -1.18 -10.88
CA GLY A 240 8.90 -1.66 -12.26
C GLY A 240 8.35 -3.08 -12.44
N LEU A 241 8.03 -3.78 -11.34
CA LEU A 241 7.40 -5.10 -11.37
C LEU A 241 5.88 -4.96 -11.44
N GLU A 242 5.24 -5.67 -12.36
CA GLU A 242 3.79 -5.71 -12.45
C GLU A 242 3.21 -6.76 -11.49
N GLN A 243 2.32 -6.31 -10.60
CA GLN A 243 1.55 -7.17 -9.68
C GLN A 243 2.37 -8.11 -8.78
N ALA A 244 3.67 -7.85 -8.63
CA ALA A 244 4.51 -8.66 -7.76
C ALA A 244 4.08 -8.57 -6.29
N THR A 245 4.24 -9.68 -5.55
CA THR A 245 3.84 -9.76 -4.13
C THR A 245 4.66 -8.82 -3.24
N TYR A 246 5.97 -8.72 -3.47
CA TYR A 246 6.90 -7.84 -2.75
C TYR A 246 7.58 -6.85 -3.71
N ALA A 247 8.22 -5.81 -3.15
CA ALA A 247 8.94 -4.80 -3.93
C ALA A 247 10.12 -5.36 -4.76
N TRP A 248 10.52 -6.61 -4.52
CA TRP A 248 11.61 -7.32 -5.17
C TRP A 248 11.18 -8.61 -5.88
N GLY A 249 9.88 -8.94 -5.93
CA GLY A 249 9.36 -10.14 -6.60
C GLY A 249 8.40 -10.97 -5.74
N GLU A 250 8.32 -12.28 -6.04
CA GLU A 250 7.31 -13.18 -5.42
C GLU A 250 7.77 -13.88 -4.14
N SER A 251 9.07 -14.06 -3.96
CA SER A 251 9.61 -14.75 -2.79
C SER A 251 9.97 -13.73 -1.70
N PHE A 252 9.52 -13.97 -0.46
CA PHE A 252 9.82 -13.10 0.66
C PHE A 252 11.33 -12.99 0.92
N ALA A 253 11.99 -14.15 1.02
CA ALA A 253 13.43 -14.27 1.25
C ALA A 253 14.10 -15.01 0.08
N PRO A 254 14.30 -14.35 -1.08
CA PRO A 254 14.92 -14.98 -2.23
C PRO A 254 16.32 -15.47 -1.87
N ASN A 255 16.60 -16.75 -2.13
CA ASN A 255 17.84 -17.44 -1.72
C ASN A 255 18.12 -17.38 -0.21
N GLY A 256 17.08 -17.28 0.62
CA GLY A 256 17.21 -17.20 2.08
C GLY A 256 17.69 -15.84 2.59
N LYS A 257 17.73 -14.81 1.74
CA LYS A 257 18.18 -13.46 2.11
C LYS A 257 17.02 -12.61 2.62
N GLN A 258 17.17 -11.98 3.78
CA GLN A 258 16.24 -10.96 4.28
C GLN A 258 16.32 -9.71 3.38
N MET A 259 15.15 -9.21 2.96
CA MET A 259 15.03 -8.11 2.00
C MET A 259 14.39 -6.84 2.58
N ALA A 260 13.95 -6.89 3.84
CA ALA A 260 13.37 -5.76 4.55
C ALA A 260 13.48 -5.96 6.07
N ASN A 261 13.47 -4.86 6.81
CA ASN A 261 13.32 -4.89 8.26
C ASN A 261 11.84 -5.12 8.61
N VAL A 262 11.49 -6.35 8.94
CA VAL A 262 10.15 -6.78 9.38
C VAL A 262 10.33 -7.81 10.49
N TRP A 263 9.26 -8.10 11.24
CA TRP A 263 9.33 -9.10 12.31
C TRP A 263 9.58 -10.51 11.75
N GLU A 264 8.99 -10.80 10.58
CA GLU A 264 9.18 -12.06 9.84
C GLU A 264 10.66 -12.29 9.51
N GLY A 265 11.20 -13.44 9.93
CA GLY A 265 12.58 -13.83 9.68
C GLY A 265 13.63 -13.22 10.62
N GLU A 266 13.38 -12.06 11.23
CA GLU A 266 14.35 -11.42 12.16
C GLU A 266 14.19 -11.84 13.61
N GLN A 267 12.94 -12.07 14.05
CA GLN A 267 12.66 -12.36 15.45
C GLN A 267 12.47 -13.86 15.68
N ALA A 268 13.26 -14.41 16.60
CA ALA A 268 13.13 -15.82 17.01
C ALA A 268 11.82 -16.10 17.76
N GLN A 269 11.24 -15.08 18.38
CA GLN A 269 9.99 -15.18 19.14
C GLN A 269 8.79 -14.79 18.26
N PRO A 270 7.60 -15.40 18.49
CA PRO A 270 6.41 -14.99 17.79
C PRO A 270 6.02 -13.56 18.18
N PHE A 271 5.49 -12.80 17.24
CA PHE A 271 4.87 -11.51 17.55
C PHE A 271 3.76 -11.70 18.61
N PRO A 272 3.64 -10.83 19.63
CA PRO A 272 4.43 -9.62 19.93
C PRO A 272 5.46 -9.82 21.06
N VAL A 273 5.99 -11.03 21.23
CA VAL A 273 6.88 -11.38 22.35
C VAL A 273 8.26 -10.75 22.18
N VAL A 274 8.70 -9.98 23.16
CA VAL A 274 10.03 -9.36 23.19
C VAL A 274 10.81 -9.84 24.40
N ASN A 275 12.07 -10.23 24.21
CA ASN A 275 12.96 -10.62 25.32
C ASN A 275 13.96 -9.50 25.63
N PRO A 276 13.85 -8.81 26.78
CA PRO A 276 14.79 -7.76 27.17
C PRO A 276 16.25 -8.24 27.27
N LYS A 277 16.48 -9.53 27.57
CA LYS A 277 17.82 -10.12 27.79
C LYS A 277 18.49 -10.67 26.52
N ALA A 278 17.77 -10.75 25.39
CA ALA A 278 18.31 -11.29 24.14
C ALA A 278 19.08 -10.26 23.30
N GLY A 279 19.17 -9.00 23.73
CA GLY A 279 20.14 -8.03 23.21
C GLY A 279 20.01 -7.67 21.72
N GLY A 280 18.80 -7.58 21.14
CA GLY A 280 18.68 -7.24 19.72
C GLY A 280 17.33 -6.72 19.25
N ALA A 281 17.18 -5.39 19.27
CA ALA A 281 16.47 -4.59 18.27
C ALA A 281 15.13 -5.10 17.72
N VAL A 282 14.03 -4.96 18.48
CA VAL A 282 12.75 -4.64 17.82
C VAL A 282 12.73 -3.13 17.65
N GLY A 283 13.00 -2.68 16.44
CA GLY A 283 13.10 -1.27 16.15
C GLY A 283 13.49 -1.00 14.71
N THR A 284 13.64 0.27 14.40
CA THR A 284 14.09 0.69 13.08
C THR A 284 15.54 0.26 12.84
N SER A 285 15.90 0.06 11.58
CA SER A 285 17.28 -0.09 11.11
C SER A 285 17.72 1.21 10.42
N PRO A 286 19.04 1.44 10.26
CA PRO A 286 19.52 2.50 9.39
C PRO A 286 18.83 2.46 8.03
N VAL A 287 18.52 3.61 7.47
CA VAL A 287 17.90 3.69 6.15
C VAL A 287 18.81 3.08 5.09
N GLY A 288 18.23 2.37 4.12
CA GLY A 288 19.02 1.74 3.06
C GLY A 288 19.84 0.51 3.49
N THR A 289 19.57 -0.05 4.67
CA THR A 289 20.21 -1.31 5.12
C THR A 289 19.93 -2.46 4.15
N PHE A 290 18.71 -2.52 3.60
CA PHE A 290 18.27 -3.57 2.70
C PHE A 290 18.37 -3.12 1.23
N PRO A 291 18.47 -4.08 0.27
CA PRO A 291 18.64 -3.73 -1.14
C PRO A 291 17.50 -2.84 -1.68
N PRO A 292 17.81 -1.87 -2.55
CA PRO A 292 16.79 -1.07 -3.20
C PRO A 292 15.99 -1.89 -4.22
N ASN A 293 14.77 -1.44 -4.52
CA ASN A 293 13.97 -2.00 -5.62
C ASN A 293 14.46 -1.52 -7.00
N GLY A 294 13.75 -1.91 -8.08
CA GLY A 294 14.14 -1.58 -9.45
C GLY A 294 14.17 -0.09 -9.81
N TYR A 295 13.64 0.79 -8.96
CA TYR A 295 13.76 2.25 -9.11
C TYR A 295 14.84 2.87 -8.22
N GLY A 296 15.64 2.07 -7.50
CA GLY A 296 16.68 2.58 -6.60
C GLY A 296 16.15 3.00 -5.23
N LEU A 297 14.92 2.62 -4.86
CA LEU A 297 14.30 2.99 -3.59
C LEU A 297 14.49 1.89 -2.56
N SER A 298 15.03 2.24 -1.40
CA SER A 298 15.16 1.36 -0.23
C SER A 298 14.00 1.58 0.74
N ASP A 299 13.76 0.60 1.62
CA ASP A 299 12.77 0.66 2.70
C ASP A 299 11.33 0.97 2.24
N MET A 300 10.97 0.61 1.00
CA MET A 300 9.57 0.67 0.54
C MET A 300 8.72 -0.39 1.25
N THR A 301 9.35 -1.43 1.79
CA THR A 301 8.75 -2.52 2.54
C THR A 301 9.45 -2.58 3.89
N GLY A 302 8.69 -2.50 4.99
CA GLY A 302 9.22 -2.59 6.35
C GLY A 302 9.94 -1.33 6.84
N ASN A 303 10.83 -1.52 7.82
CA ASN A 303 11.48 -0.51 8.65
C ASN A 303 10.44 0.33 9.40
N ALA A 304 9.86 1.35 8.77
CA ALA A 304 8.75 2.11 9.33
C ALA A 304 7.62 2.24 8.30
N TRP A 305 6.39 2.34 8.79
CA TRP A 305 5.25 2.76 7.98
C TRP A 305 5.51 4.17 7.44
N GLN A 306 4.85 4.50 6.33
CA GLN A 306 5.04 5.78 5.66
C GLN A 306 3.71 6.51 5.45
N TRP A 307 3.65 7.74 5.93
CA TRP A 307 2.58 8.67 5.56
C TRP A 307 2.59 8.95 4.06
N VAL A 308 1.40 9.00 3.46
CA VAL A 308 1.15 9.51 2.10
C VAL A 308 0.04 10.58 2.17
N ALA A 309 -0.12 11.37 1.12
CA ALA A 309 -0.96 12.57 1.13
C ALA A 309 -2.47 12.28 1.28
N ASP A 310 -2.92 11.12 0.83
CA ASP A 310 -4.33 10.81 0.58
C ASP A 310 -5.14 10.63 1.87
N TRP A 311 -6.41 11.05 1.83
CA TRP A 311 -7.40 10.61 2.81
C TRP A 311 -7.71 9.12 2.61
N TYR A 312 -7.94 8.41 3.70
CA TYR A 312 -8.22 6.98 3.64
C TYR A 312 -9.72 6.72 3.47
N ARG A 313 -10.06 6.02 2.39
CA ARG A 313 -11.33 5.29 2.30
C ARG A 313 -11.11 3.81 2.06
N ALA A 314 -11.81 2.98 2.83
CA ALA A 314 -11.79 1.52 2.70
C ALA A 314 -12.40 1.03 1.37
N ASP A 315 -13.20 1.86 0.68
CA ASP A 315 -13.81 1.56 -0.61
C ASP A 315 -13.15 2.26 -1.80
N GLN A 316 -12.05 3.01 -1.60
CA GLN A 316 -11.49 3.88 -2.65
C GLN A 316 -11.19 3.14 -3.95
N PHE A 317 -10.52 1.98 -3.90
CA PHE A 317 -10.15 1.24 -5.10
C PHE A 317 -11.38 0.69 -5.83
N ARG A 318 -12.47 0.34 -5.12
CA ARG A 318 -13.75 -0.01 -5.77
C ARG A 318 -14.35 1.18 -6.49
N ARG A 319 -14.27 2.38 -5.90
CA ARG A 319 -14.78 3.61 -6.51
C ARG A 319 -14.00 3.97 -7.77
N GLU A 320 -12.69 3.86 -7.73
CA GLU A 320 -11.81 4.12 -8.88
C GLU A 320 -11.99 3.07 -9.98
N ALA A 321 -12.07 1.78 -9.62
CA ALA A 321 -12.32 0.71 -10.59
C ALA A 321 -13.70 0.81 -11.27
N ALA A 322 -14.70 1.32 -10.56
CA ALA A 322 -16.04 1.53 -11.11
C ALA A 322 -16.16 2.82 -11.95
N ALA A 323 -15.16 3.71 -11.91
CA ALA A 323 -15.18 4.93 -12.67
C ALA A 323 -14.90 4.66 -14.16
N SER A 324 -15.66 5.31 -15.04
CA SER A 324 -15.45 5.19 -16.50
C SER A 324 -14.17 5.86 -17.01
N LYS A 325 -13.49 6.64 -16.16
CA LYS A 325 -12.26 7.37 -16.49
C LYS A 325 -11.09 6.75 -15.74
N LEU A 326 -9.99 6.55 -16.46
CA LEU A 326 -8.70 6.18 -15.87
C LEU A 326 -8.35 7.13 -14.72
N ALA A 327 -7.93 6.57 -13.58
CA ALA A 327 -7.33 7.33 -12.49
C ALA A 327 -5.97 7.87 -12.94
N ASP A 328 -5.96 9.07 -13.53
CA ASP A 328 -4.77 9.75 -14.02
C ASP A 328 -4.26 10.75 -12.98
N ASN A 329 -3.09 10.45 -12.43
CA ASN A 329 -2.44 11.10 -11.30
C ASN A 329 -3.37 11.33 -10.10
N PRO A 330 -4.01 10.27 -9.57
CA PRO A 330 -5.01 10.42 -8.52
C PRO A 330 -4.39 10.97 -7.23
N THR A 331 -5.15 11.86 -6.58
CA THR A 331 -4.77 12.52 -5.31
C THR A 331 -5.60 12.01 -4.13
N GLY A 332 -6.29 10.88 -4.32
CA GLY A 332 -7.18 10.28 -3.35
C GLY A 332 -8.52 10.99 -3.19
N PRO A 333 -9.37 10.49 -2.28
CA PRO A 333 -10.66 11.09 -1.96
C PRO A 333 -10.50 12.39 -1.17
N SER A 334 -11.57 13.20 -1.13
CA SER A 334 -11.65 14.43 -0.33
C SER A 334 -12.03 14.19 1.14
N ASP A 335 -12.44 12.97 1.49
CA ASP A 335 -12.96 12.58 2.81
C ASP A 335 -12.44 11.20 3.25
N SER A 336 -12.67 10.88 4.53
CA SER A 336 -12.30 9.60 5.14
C SER A 336 -13.53 8.70 5.30
N TRP A 337 -13.39 7.40 5.10
CA TRP A 337 -14.47 6.44 5.35
C TRP A 337 -13.92 5.06 5.69
N ASP A 338 -14.19 4.58 6.89
CA ASP A 338 -13.72 3.28 7.37
C ASP A 338 -14.74 2.60 8.30
N PRO A 339 -15.55 1.66 7.78
CA PRO A 339 -16.50 0.91 8.59
C PRO A 339 -15.86 -0.25 9.36
N ALA A 340 -14.57 -0.53 9.12
CA ALA A 340 -13.91 -1.73 9.63
C ALA A 340 -13.14 -1.52 10.93
N ASP A 341 -13.04 -0.28 11.42
CA ASP A 341 -12.30 0.06 12.64
C ASP A 341 -13.20 0.08 13.88
N PRO A 342 -13.13 -0.93 14.77
CA PRO A 342 -14.05 -1.06 15.89
C PRO A 342 -13.86 0.08 16.90
N GLY A 343 -14.97 0.69 17.32
CA GLY A 343 -14.95 1.75 18.33
C GLY A 343 -14.51 3.11 17.80
N VAL A 344 -14.29 3.26 16.49
CA VAL A 344 -14.00 4.54 15.84
C VAL A 344 -15.19 4.94 14.95
N PRO A 345 -15.66 6.20 14.96
CA PRO A 345 -16.69 6.64 14.03
C PRO A 345 -16.31 6.39 12.57
N VAL A 346 -17.26 5.92 11.75
CA VAL A 346 -17.01 5.54 10.34
C VAL A 346 -16.40 6.67 9.50
N GLN A 347 -16.74 7.92 9.83
CA GLN A 347 -16.28 9.14 9.15
C GLN A 347 -15.12 9.83 9.89
N ALA A 348 -14.53 9.19 10.91
CA ALA A 348 -13.40 9.75 11.61
C ALA A 348 -12.24 9.99 10.63
N PRO A 349 -11.50 11.11 10.78
CA PRO A 349 -10.45 11.45 9.83
C PRO A 349 -9.32 10.43 9.89
N LYS A 350 -8.94 9.88 8.73
CA LYS A 350 -7.81 8.96 8.58
C LYS A 350 -7.02 9.30 7.34
N ARG A 351 -5.70 9.32 7.45
CA ARG A 351 -4.80 9.40 6.30
C ARG A 351 -4.28 8.01 5.97
N VAL A 352 -3.92 7.81 4.71
CA VAL A 352 -3.35 6.56 4.25
C VAL A 352 -1.92 6.41 4.81
N THR A 353 -1.60 5.20 5.28
CA THR A 353 -0.23 4.76 5.53
C THR A 353 0.09 3.52 4.70
N ARG A 354 1.35 3.41 4.24
CA ARG A 354 1.84 2.35 3.34
C ARG A 354 3.15 1.72 3.85
N GLY A 355 3.45 0.51 3.37
CA GLY A 355 4.77 -0.13 3.47
C GLY A 355 5.03 -1.06 4.65
N GLY A 356 4.21 -1.04 5.71
CA GLY A 356 4.48 -1.87 6.89
C GLY A 356 5.67 -1.36 7.70
N SER A 357 6.06 -2.09 8.75
CA SER A 357 7.20 -1.74 9.61
C SER A 357 7.95 -2.97 10.12
N PHE A 358 9.00 -2.73 10.92
CA PHE A 358 9.73 -3.75 11.69
C PHE A 358 8.84 -4.64 12.59
N LEU A 359 7.57 -4.30 12.78
CA LEU A 359 6.61 -5.08 13.57
C LEU A 359 5.75 -6.05 12.75
N CYS A 360 5.82 -5.99 11.42
CA CYS A 360 4.92 -6.76 10.58
C CYS A 360 5.43 -8.19 10.33
N ASN A 361 4.51 -9.16 10.36
CA ASN A 361 4.77 -10.57 10.05
C ASN A 361 3.55 -11.23 9.41
N GLU A 362 3.71 -12.42 8.85
CA GLU A 362 2.60 -13.09 8.15
C GLU A 362 1.42 -13.43 9.06
N ALA A 363 1.70 -13.72 10.34
CA ALA A 363 0.68 -14.11 11.31
C ALA A 363 -0.25 -12.96 11.75
N TYR A 364 0.20 -11.71 11.69
CA TYR A 364 -0.54 -10.56 12.22
C TYR A 364 -0.69 -9.39 11.23
N CYS A 365 0.40 -9.02 10.53
CA CYS A 365 0.46 -7.86 9.65
C CYS A 365 1.18 -8.21 8.35
N LEU A 366 0.42 -8.56 7.30
CA LEU A 366 0.92 -8.71 5.94
C LEU A 366 1.03 -7.38 5.18
N SER A 367 1.14 -6.26 5.90
CA SER A 367 1.03 -4.92 5.28
C SER A 367 2.34 -4.38 4.70
N TYR A 368 3.37 -5.22 4.64
CA TYR A 368 4.67 -4.91 4.06
C TYR A 368 4.71 -5.16 2.53
N ARG A 369 3.63 -5.67 1.95
CA ARG A 369 3.45 -5.79 0.49
C ARG A 369 3.16 -4.42 -0.14
N PRO A 370 3.62 -4.15 -1.38
CA PRO A 370 3.37 -2.88 -2.05
C PRO A 370 1.90 -2.48 -2.12
N SER A 371 0.96 -3.42 -2.35
CA SER A 371 -0.48 -3.13 -2.45
C SER A 371 -1.16 -2.83 -1.11
N ALA A 372 -0.51 -3.17 0.01
CA ALA A 372 -1.14 -3.07 1.31
C ALA A 372 -1.23 -1.62 1.80
N ARG A 373 -2.34 -1.32 2.45
CA ARG A 373 -2.71 0.03 2.88
C ARG A 373 -3.51 0.01 4.18
N ARG A 374 -3.33 1.03 5.00
CA ARG A 374 -4.09 1.23 6.24
C ARG A 374 -4.57 2.66 6.36
N GLY A 375 -5.71 2.84 7.02
CA GLY A 375 -6.16 4.14 7.50
C GLY A 375 -5.61 4.38 8.90
N THR A 376 -5.05 5.55 9.12
CA THR A 376 -4.44 5.92 10.41
C THR A 376 -4.91 7.29 10.82
N ASP A 377 -5.25 7.46 12.10
CA ASP A 377 -5.55 8.77 12.68
C ASP A 377 -4.40 9.75 12.41
N PRO A 378 -4.64 10.86 11.68
CA PRO A 378 -3.59 11.78 11.24
C PRO A 378 -2.82 12.43 12.39
N TYR A 379 -3.38 12.46 13.60
CA TYR A 379 -2.76 13.07 14.77
C TYR A 379 -2.01 12.06 15.65
N ASN A 380 -2.14 10.76 15.37
CA ASN A 380 -1.51 9.73 16.16
C ASN A 380 -0.07 9.47 15.69
N SER A 381 0.88 9.78 16.57
CA SER A 381 2.29 9.46 16.40
C SER A 381 2.57 8.05 16.94
N MET A 382 3.32 7.24 16.18
CA MET A 382 3.66 5.87 16.58
C MET A 382 5.15 5.56 16.43
N SER A 383 5.67 4.70 17.31
CA SER A 383 7.09 4.29 17.33
C SER A 383 7.58 3.53 16.09
N HIS A 384 6.69 3.27 15.12
CA HIS A 384 6.98 2.58 13.87
C HIS A 384 6.53 3.35 12.62
N LEU A 385 6.13 4.62 12.74
CA LEU A 385 5.51 5.39 11.67
C LEU A 385 6.35 6.65 11.38
N GLY A 386 6.85 6.73 10.15
CA GLY A 386 7.62 7.82 9.60
C GLY A 386 7.08 8.25 8.23
N PHE A 387 7.95 8.75 7.37
CA PHE A 387 7.56 9.21 6.02
C PHE A 387 8.78 9.38 5.10
N ARG A 388 8.50 9.51 3.80
CA ARG A 388 9.43 9.98 2.78
C ARG A 388 8.72 10.98 1.87
N LEU A 389 9.47 11.74 1.09
CA LEU A 389 8.90 12.82 0.29
C LEU A 389 9.11 12.61 -1.21
N VAL A 390 8.35 13.39 -1.97
CA VAL A 390 8.48 13.53 -3.41
C VAL A 390 8.60 15.00 -3.81
N MET A 391 9.08 15.22 -5.02
CA MET A 391 9.21 16.52 -5.65
C MET A 391 8.88 16.40 -7.13
N ASP A 392 8.03 17.28 -7.63
CA ASP A 392 7.75 17.36 -9.06
C ASP A 392 8.96 17.93 -9.81
N GLU A 393 9.20 17.48 -11.05
CA GLU A 393 10.30 18.01 -11.87
C GLU A 393 10.24 19.53 -12.02
N SER A 394 9.03 20.07 -12.21
CA SER A 394 8.81 21.52 -12.30
C SER A 394 9.20 22.26 -11.02
N ALA A 395 8.92 21.68 -9.85
CA ALA A 395 9.30 22.25 -8.56
C ALA A 395 10.82 22.23 -8.36
N TRP A 396 11.49 21.14 -8.77
CA TRP A 396 12.95 21.07 -8.76
C TRP A 396 13.57 22.18 -9.64
N GLN A 397 13.13 22.31 -10.89
CA GLN A 397 13.66 23.33 -11.80
C GLN A 397 13.47 24.76 -11.28
N ALA A 398 12.31 25.06 -10.70
CA ALA A 398 12.03 26.37 -10.08
C ALA A 398 12.96 26.66 -8.88
N SER A 399 13.24 25.64 -8.05
CA SER A 399 14.17 25.78 -6.91
C SER A 399 15.60 26.08 -7.37
N ARG A 400 16.06 25.43 -8.45
CA ARG A 400 17.40 25.67 -9.04
C ARG A 400 17.54 27.09 -9.57
N GLN A 401 16.54 27.56 -10.31
CA GLN A 401 16.55 28.91 -10.87
C GLN A 401 16.61 29.97 -9.77
N THR A 402 15.89 29.76 -8.66
CA THR A 402 15.93 30.65 -7.50
C THR A 402 17.32 30.72 -6.87
N THR A 403 17.97 29.56 -6.69
CA THR A 403 19.34 29.50 -6.15
C THR A 403 20.36 30.16 -7.08
N GLN A 404 20.26 29.93 -8.39
CA GLN A 404 21.12 30.58 -9.39
C GLN A 404 20.96 32.10 -9.39
N ASN A 405 19.71 32.59 -9.34
CA ASN A 405 19.44 34.03 -9.28
C ASN A 405 20.01 34.67 -8.00
N LYS A 406 19.91 34.00 -6.86
CA LYS A 406 20.52 34.46 -5.60
C LYS A 406 22.05 34.53 -5.69
N LEU A 407 22.69 33.51 -6.27
CA LEU A 407 24.15 33.49 -6.47
C LEU A 407 24.60 34.60 -7.43
N ALA A 408 23.84 34.83 -8.51
CA ALA A 408 24.12 35.90 -9.47
C ALA A 408 23.96 37.30 -8.84
N SER A 409 22.97 37.51 -7.96
CA SER A 409 22.77 38.79 -7.28
C SER A 409 23.83 39.13 -6.22
N VAL A 410 24.63 38.15 -5.79
CA VAL A 410 25.68 38.33 -4.77
C VAL A 410 27.06 38.56 -5.43
N THR A 411 27.18 38.41 -6.75
CA THR A 411 28.43 38.66 -7.48
C THR A 411 28.45 40.12 -7.96
N PRO A 412 29.35 41.00 -7.47
CA PRO A 412 29.43 42.37 -7.95
C PRO A 412 29.80 42.40 -9.43
N SER A 413 29.09 43.20 -10.23
CA SER A 413 29.51 43.54 -11.59
C SER A 413 30.93 44.09 -11.55
N ARG A 414 31.88 43.39 -12.17
CA ARG A 414 33.26 43.87 -12.35
C ARG A 414 33.33 44.99 -13.36
#